data_AF-A0A7K0U344-F1
#
_entry.id   AF-A0A7K0U344-F1
#
_cell.length_a   1.000
_cell.length_b   1.000
_cell.length_c   1.000
_cell.angle_alpha   90.00
_cell.angle_beta   90.00
_cell.angle_gamma   90.00
#
_symmetry.space_group_name_H-M   'P 1'
#
loop_
_entity.id
_entity.type
_entity.pdbx_description
1 polymer ?
#
loop_
_entity_poly.entity_id
_entity_poly.type
_entity_poly.pdbx_seq_one_letter_code
_entity_poly.pdbx_strand_id
1 'polypeptide(L)'
;MSSTLEIQAPMQGTIVEVQVKVGDLVRRGQPLLIMESMKLEHVVEAEINGVVRLLSVSPGETVKEGQVLVRIEEAEVSAVAEQEVAEVDLDRIRPDLAAVIERHAIGLDAARPDMVERRRKVHRRTTRENIADLVDDGT
;
A
#
# COMPACT_ATOMS: atom_id res chain seq x y z
N MET A 1 24.02 -16.74 -25.68
CA MET A 1 22.87 -16.41 -26.56
C MET A 1 21.85 -15.79 -25.65
N SER A 2 21.51 -14.51 -25.83
CA SER A 2 20.51 -13.87 -24.96
C SER A 2 19.13 -14.48 -25.27
N SER A 3 18.44 -15.00 -24.26
CA SER A 3 17.09 -15.57 -24.43
C SER A 3 16.09 -14.43 -24.56
N THR A 4 15.07 -14.61 -25.39
CA THR A 4 14.02 -13.61 -25.58
C THR A 4 12.67 -14.25 -25.28
N LEU A 5 11.89 -13.64 -24.37
CA LEU A 5 10.58 -14.12 -23.93
C LEU A 5 9.48 -13.17 -24.41
N GLU A 6 8.38 -13.76 -24.87
CA GLU A 6 7.18 -13.04 -25.31
C GLU A 6 6.09 -13.15 -24.26
N ILE A 7 5.60 -12.01 -23.80
CA ILE A 7 4.46 -11.94 -22.89
C ILE A 7 3.21 -11.74 -23.75
N GLN A 8 2.29 -12.69 -23.64
CA GLN A 8 1.05 -12.74 -24.40
C GLN A 8 -0.14 -12.35 -23.52
N ALA A 9 -1.20 -11.84 -24.14
CA ALA A 9 -2.46 -11.58 -23.44
C ALA A 9 -3.07 -12.91 -22.96
N PRO A 10 -3.35 -13.07 -21.65
CA PRO A 10 -3.93 -14.30 -21.11
C PRO A 10 -5.41 -14.47 -21.49
N MET A 11 -6.08 -13.38 -21.87
CA MET A 11 -7.48 -13.34 -22.29
C MET A 11 -7.72 -12.13 -23.20
N GLN A 12 -8.87 -12.09 -23.88
CA GLN A 12 -9.30 -10.90 -24.61
C GLN A 12 -9.59 -9.75 -23.63
N GLY A 13 -9.15 -8.54 -23.96
CA GLY A 13 -9.32 -7.35 -23.12
C GLY A 13 -8.91 -6.06 -23.82
N THR A 14 -9.00 -4.93 -23.12
CA THR A 14 -8.56 -3.61 -23.61
C THR A 14 -7.40 -3.11 -22.76
N ILE A 15 -6.33 -2.58 -23.37
CA ILE A 15 -5.20 -2.01 -22.64
C ILE A 15 -5.65 -0.70 -22.00
N VAL A 16 -5.53 -0.60 -20.68
CA VAL A 16 -5.88 0.62 -19.92
C VAL A 16 -4.68 1.54 -19.82
N GLU A 17 -3.53 0.98 -19.45
CA GLU A 17 -2.31 1.73 -19.19
C GLU A 17 -1.09 0.91 -19.57
N VAL A 18 -0.04 1.57 -20.08
CA VAL A 18 1.28 0.99 -20.29
C VAL A 18 2.28 1.73 -19.42
N GLN A 19 3.01 0.99 -18.58
CA GLN A 19 3.93 1.54 -17.57
C GLN A 19 5.41 1.47 -17.98
N VAL A 20 5.70 0.86 -19.13
CA VAL A 20 7.06 0.68 -19.65
C VAL A 20 7.18 1.16 -21.10
N LYS A 21 8.42 1.41 -21.54
CA LYS A 21 8.77 1.78 -22.91
C LYS A 21 9.80 0.81 -23.46
N VAL A 22 9.90 0.77 -24.78
CA VAL A 22 10.98 0.02 -25.45
C VAL A 22 12.33 0.61 -25.03
N GLY A 23 13.23 -0.26 -24.57
CA GLY A 23 14.53 0.08 -24.01
C GLY A 23 14.58 0.07 -22.49
N ASP A 24 13.44 0.01 -21.79
CA ASP A 24 13.42 0.00 -20.33
C ASP A 24 13.94 -1.34 -19.77
N LEU A 25 14.67 -1.25 -18.66
CA LEU A 25 15.06 -2.40 -17.85
C LEU A 25 13.89 -2.80 -16.96
N VAL A 26 13.53 -4.07 -16.99
CA VAL A 26 12.40 -4.64 -16.23
C VAL A 26 12.87 -5.82 -15.40
N ARG A 27 12.28 -5.98 -14.21
CA ARG A 27 12.53 -7.13 -13.34
C ARG A 27 11.37 -8.12 -13.39
N ARG A 28 11.65 -9.38 -13.08
CA ARG A 28 10.60 -10.36 -12.85
C ARG A 28 9.64 -9.86 -11.77
N GLY A 29 8.33 -9.91 -12.05
CA GLY A 29 7.25 -9.41 -11.21
C GLY A 29 6.98 -7.90 -11.34
N GLN A 30 7.78 -7.15 -12.13
CA GLN A 30 7.52 -5.74 -12.35
C GLN A 30 6.28 -5.57 -13.24
N PRO A 31 5.29 -4.74 -12.85
CA PRO A 31 4.16 -4.38 -13.71
C PRO A 31 4.62 -3.74 -15.02
N LEU A 32 4.08 -4.21 -16.14
CA LEU A 32 4.38 -3.70 -17.49
C LEU A 32 3.23 -2.87 -18.05
N LEU A 33 2.02 -3.40 -17.93
CA LEU A 33 0.80 -2.77 -18.41
C LEU A 33 -0.41 -3.29 -17.62
N ILE A 34 -1.52 -2.58 -17.73
CA ILE A 34 -2.81 -2.96 -17.15
C ILE A 34 -3.79 -3.18 -18.31
N MET A 35 -4.50 -4.30 -18.28
CA MET A 35 -5.61 -4.58 -19.19
C MET A 35 -6.92 -4.70 -18.43
N GLU A 36 -8.01 -4.29 -19.04
CA GLU A 36 -9.35 -4.51 -18.54
C GLU A 36 -10.01 -5.67 -19.31
N SER A 37 -10.52 -6.65 -18.57
CA SER A 37 -11.40 -7.67 -19.11
C SER A 37 -12.53 -7.95 -18.14
N MET A 38 -13.75 -8.13 -18.65
CA MET A 38 -14.92 -8.47 -17.84
C MET A 38 -15.15 -7.53 -16.63
N LYS A 39 -14.90 -6.21 -16.78
CA LYS A 39 -15.00 -5.17 -15.73
C LYS A 39 -13.99 -5.32 -14.58
N LEU A 40 -12.91 -6.08 -14.82
CA LEU A 40 -11.81 -6.25 -13.89
C LEU A 40 -10.51 -5.82 -14.57
N GLU A 41 -9.67 -5.13 -13.80
CA GLU A 41 -8.31 -4.80 -14.21
C GLU A 41 -7.37 -5.96 -13.88
N HIS A 42 -6.52 -6.30 -14.84
CA HIS A 42 -5.50 -7.33 -14.74
C HIS A 42 -4.14 -6.69 -15.01
N VAL A 43 -3.25 -6.82 -14.03
CA VAL A 43 -1.85 -6.38 -14.18
C VAL A 43 -1.08 -7.45 -14.94
N VAL A 44 -0.42 -7.06 -16.02
CA VAL A 44 0.53 -7.92 -16.74
C VAL A 44 1.93 -7.61 -16.24
N GLU A 45 2.57 -8.60 -15.65
CA GLU A 45 3.89 -8.49 -15.04
C GLU A 45 4.98 -9.11 -15.93
N ALA A 46 6.23 -8.66 -15.77
CA ALA A 46 7.38 -9.30 -16.41
C ALA A 46 7.67 -10.68 -15.82
N GLU A 47 7.85 -11.69 -16.68
CA GLU A 47 8.19 -13.06 -16.25
C GLU A 47 9.70 -13.25 -16.00
N ILE A 48 10.53 -12.40 -16.58
CA ILE A 48 12.00 -12.46 -16.51
C ILE A 48 12.61 -11.07 -16.29
N ASN A 49 13.86 -11.04 -15.84
CA ASN A 49 14.66 -9.82 -15.82
C ASN A 49 15.20 -9.54 -17.22
N GLY A 50 15.13 -8.30 -17.68
CA GLY A 50 15.65 -7.99 -19.00
C GLY A 50 15.38 -6.58 -19.49
N VAL A 51 15.50 -6.41 -20.80
CA VAL A 51 15.21 -5.15 -21.49
C VAL A 51 13.98 -5.35 -22.37
N VAL A 52 13.03 -4.42 -22.29
CA VAL A 52 11.88 -4.39 -23.21
C VAL A 52 12.37 -4.09 -24.61
N ARG A 53 12.27 -5.05 -25.53
CA ARG A 53 12.68 -4.88 -26.93
C ARG A 53 11.55 -4.48 -27.85
N LEU A 54 10.32 -4.81 -27.47
CA LEU A 54 9.15 -4.52 -28.27
C LEU A 54 7.92 -4.40 -27.38
N LEU A 55 7.10 -3.41 -27.71
CA LEU A 55 5.79 -3.15 -27.14
C LEU A 55 4.82 -3.03 -28.32
N SER A 56 3.92 -3.99 -28.48
CA SER A 56 3.04 -4.11 -29.66
C SER A 56 1.70 -3.39 -29.51
N VAL A 57 1.44 -2.78 -28.35
CA VAL A 57 0.11 -2.32 -27.97
C VAL A 57 0.13 -0.90 -27.42
N SER A 58 -0.99 -0.20 -27.56
CA SER A 58 -1.19 1.15 -27.00
C SER A 58 -2.40 1.22 -26.06
N PRO A 59 -2.44 2.16 -25.10
CA PRO A 59 -3.64 2.39 -24.29
C PRO A 59 -4.88 2.63 -25.17
N GLY A 60 -5.99 1.99 -24.79
CA GLY A 60 -7.25 1.98 -25.53
C GLY A 60 -7.37 0.88 -26.61
N GLU A 61 -6.30 0.12 -26.88
CA GLU A 61 -6.33 -0.95 -27.88
C GLU A 61 -6.96 -2.24 -27.33
N THR A 62 -7.82 -2.88 -28.11
CA THR A 62 -8.38 -4.20 -27.78
C THR A 62 -7.47 -5.31 -28.30
N VAL A 63 -7.07 -6.21 -27.39
CA VAL A 63 -6.19 -7.35 -27.67
C VAL A 63 -6.94 -8.66 -27.56
N LYS A 64 -6.50 -9.67 -28.31
CA LYS A 64 -7.04 -11.04 -28.23
C LYS A 64 -6.19 -11.92 -27.32
N GLU A 65 -6.78 -12.98 -26.81
CA GLU A 65 -6.04 -14.04 -26.13
C GLU A 65 -4.89 -14.57 -27.00
N GLY A 66 -3.71 -14.73 -26.41
CA GLY A 66 -2.48 -15.16 -27.09
C GLY A 66 -1.78 -14.08 -27.92
N GLN A 67 -2.33 -12.87 -28.04
CA GLN A 67 -1.65 -11.78 -28.75
C GLN A 67 -0.40 -11.34 -27.99
N VAL A 68 0.73 -11.22 -28.69
CA VAL A 68 2.00 -10.74 -28.10
C VAL A 68 1.86 -9.27 -27.73
N LEU A 69 2.10 -8.97 -26.46
CA LEU A 69 2.02 -7.62 -25.90
C LEU A 69 3.41 -6.98 -25.78
N VAL A 70 4.33 -7.73 -25.17
CA VAL A 70 5.69 -7.27 -24.82
C VAL A 70 6.69 -8.37 -25.14
N ARG A 71 7.86 -8.00 -25.66
CA ARG A 71 9.00 -8.92 -25.80
C ARG A 71 10.15 -8.43 -24.94
N ILE A 72 10.65 -9.30 -24.07
CA ILE A 72 11.74 -9.01 -23.14
C ILE A 72 12.95 -9.84 -23.55
N GLU A 73 14.08 -9.18 -23.78
CA GLU A 73 15.37 -9.85 -23.93
C GLU A 73 16.02 -9.95 -22.55
N GLU A 74 16.40 -11.17 -22.16
CA GLU A 74 17.02 -11.45 -20.86
C GLU A 74 18.31 -10.64 -20.69
N ALA A 75 18.44 -9.96 -19.55
CA ALA A 75 19.63 -9.20 -19.21
C ALA A 75 19.82 -9.17 -17.69
N GLU A 76 21.07 -9.09 -17.24
CA GLU A 76 21.37 -8.84 -15.83
C GLU A 76 20.97 -7.41 -15.46
N VAL A 77 19.76 -7.27 -14.92
CA VAL A 77 19.28 -6.00 -14.38
C VAL A 77 19.80 -5.86 -12.95
N SER A 78 20.92 -5.16 -12.78
CA SER A 78 21.38 -4.73 -11.46
C SER A 78 20.44 -3.65 -10.93
N ALA A 79 20.01 -3.80 -9.68
CA ALA A 79 18.84 -3.12 -9.16
C ALA A 79 19.00 -1.59 -9.04
N VAL A 80 18.23 -0.83 -9.85
CA VAL A 80 17.68 0.50 -9.50
C VAL A 80 16.31 0.57 -10.18
N ALA A 81 15.15 0.82 -9.57
CA ALA A 81 14.79 1.55 -8.37
C ALA A 81 14.26 0.62 -7.27
N GLU A 82 14.73 0.83 -6.05
CA GLU A 82 13.87 0.70 -4.89
C GLU A 82 12.77 1.75 -5.08
N GLN A 83 11.50 1.38 -4.93
CA GLN A 83 10.55 2.40 -4.50
C GLN A 83 11.18 2.98 -3.24
N GLU A 84 11.55 4.26 -3.25
CA GLU A 84 11.82 4.99 -2.02
C GLU A 84 10.55 4.86 -1.19
N VAL A 85 10.53 3.84 -0.33
CA VAL A 85 9.62 3.80 0.80
C VAL A 85 10.13 4.97 1.64
N ALA A 86 9.57 6.15 1.37
CA ALA A 86 9.83 7.32 2.18
C ALA A 86 9.65 6.87 3.62
N GLU A 87 10.72 6.98 4.41
CA GLU A 87 10.77 6.49 5.78
C GLU A 87 9.60 7.12 6.55
N VAL A 88 8.55 6.32 6.80
CA VAL A 88 7.36 6.78 7.51
C VAL A 88 7.63 6.66 8.99
N ASP A 89 7.64 7.79 9.70
CA ASP A 89 7.61 7.82 11.15
C ASP A 89 6.29 7.20 11.66
N LEU A 90 6.37 5.94 12.10
CA LEU A 90 5.24 5.19 12.64
C LEU A 90 4.78 5.71 14.00
N ASP A 91 5.63 6.45 14.71
CA ASP A 91 5.33 7.02 16.03
C ASP A 91 4.68 8.41 15.90
N ARG A 92 4.62 8.97 14.69
CA ARG A 92 3.93 10.24 14.43
C ARG A 92 2.43 10.11 14.66
N ILE A 93 1.96 10.71 15.74
CA ILE A 93 0.54 10.86 16.01
C ILE A 93 -0.10 11.78 14.96
N ARG A 94 -1.11 11.28 14.26
CA ARG A 94 -1.87 12.07 13.28
C ARG A 94 -2.67 13.20 13.96
N PRO A 95 -2.86 14.37 13.31
CA PRO A 95 -3.57 15.50 13.94
C PRO A 95 -5.02 15.20 14.36
N ASP A 96 -5.72 14.38 13.58
CA ASP A 96 -7.08 13.92 13.89
C ASP A 96 -7.10 13.01 15.12
N LEU A 97 -6.17 12.06 15.22
CA LEU A 97 -5.99 11.21 16.39
C LEU A 97 -5.63 12.04 17.63
N ALA A 98 -4.74 13.02 17.51
CA ALA A 98 -4.39 13.92 18.60
C ALA A 98 -5.63 14.66 19.15
N ALA A 99 -6.50 15.17 18.27
CA ALA A 99 -7.74 15.84 18.68
C ALA A 99 -8.72 14.89 19.39
N VAL A 100 -8.78 13.62 18.97
CA VAL A 100 -9.60 12.60 19.64
C VAL A 100 -9.05 12.28 21.03
N ILE A 101 -7.73 12.11 21.16
CA ILE A 101 -7.06 11.85 22.44
C ILE A 101 -7.33 13.00 23.41
N GLU A 102 -7.15 14.25 22.97
CA GLU A 102 -7.39 15.45 23.78
C GLU A 102 -8.84 15.51 24.28
N ARG A 103 -9.82 15.26 23.39
CA ARG A 103 -11.23 15.24 23.78
C ARG A 103 -11.54 14.18 24.84
N HIS A 104 -10.98 12.97 24.72
CA HIS A 104 -11.18 11.92 25.72
C HIS A 104 -10.47 12.25 27.04
N ALA A 105 -9.29 12.90 26.97
CA ALA A 105 -8.50 13.26 28.14
C ALA A 105 -9.25 14.21 29.09
N ILE A 106 -10.11 15.11 28.57
CA ILE A 106 -10.94 16.02 29.37
C ILE A 106 -11.81 15.26 30.40
N GLY A 107 -12.25 14.04 30.07
CA GLY A 107 -13.07 13.21 30.95
C GLY A 107 -12.29 12.34 31.95
N LEU A 108 -10.96 12.38 31.92
CA LEU A 108 -10.10 11.61 32.82
C LEU A 108 -9.78 12.41 34.09
N ASP A 109 -9.47 11.68 35.17
CA ASP A 109 -9.12 12.29 36.45
C ASP A 109 -7.86 13.16 36.34
N ALA A 110 -6.93 12.81 35.44
CA ALA A 110 -5.73 13.59 35.13
C ALA A 110 -6.04 15.03 34.68
N ALA A 111 -7.17 15.25 33.99
CA ALA A 111 -7.59 16.58 33.57
C ALA A 111 -8.41 17.33 34.63
N ARG A 112 -8.66 16.75 35.81
CA ARG A 112 -9.55 17.30 36.85
C ARG A 112 -8.92 17.31 38.26
N PRO A 113 -7.68 17.82 38.42
CA PRO A 113 -6.89 17.69 39.65
C PRO A 113 -7.63 18.22 40.90
N ASP A 114 -8.27 19.39 40.80
CA ASP A 114 -8.99 20.00 41.93
C ASP A 114 -10.15 19.12 42.44
N MET A 115 -10.85 18.45 41.53
CA MET A 115 -11.99 17.60 41.88
C MET A 115 -11.52 16.28 42.52
N VAL A 116 -10.43 15.72 42.01
CA VAL A 116 -9.76 14.55 42.58
C VAL A 116 -9.28 14.89 44.00
N GLU A 117 -8.62 16.02 44.19
CA GLU A 117 -8.11 16.45 45.49
C GLU A 117 -9.25 16.66 46.51
N ARG A 118 -10.36 17.28 46.11
CA ARG A 118 -11.55 17.42 46.96
C ARG A 118 -12.11 16.08 47.42
N ARG A 119 -12.14 15.08 46.55
CA ARG A 119 -12.59 13.71 46.90
C ARG A 119 -11.62 13.03 47.87
N ARG A 120 -10.31 13.19 47.66
CA ARG A 120 -9.27 12.64 48.53
C ARG A 120 -9.28 13.27 49.93
N LYS A 121 -9.58 14.57 50.05
CA LYS A 121 -9.74 15.26 51.35
C LYS A 121 -10.83 14.63 52.24
N VAL A 122 -11.89 14.10 51.62
CA VAL A 122 -12.95 13.37 52.35
C VAL A 122 -12.72 11.86 52.37
N HIS A 123 -11.49 11.41 52.09
CA HIS A 123 -11.07 10.00 52.08
C HIS A 123 -11.92 9.11 51.15
N ARG A 124 -12.39 9.68 50.03
CA ARG A 124 -13.15 8.94 49.01
C ARG A 124 -12.38 8.85 47.69
N ARG A 125 -12.57 7.72 47.02
CA ARG A 125 -12.12 7.48 45.64
C ARG A 125 -12.95 8.27 44.62
N THR A 126 -12.39 8.50 43.44
CA THR A 126 -13.12 9.02 42.28
C THR A 126 -14.00 7.93 41.69
N THR A 127 -14.91 8.32 40.80
CA THR A 127 -15.74 7.35 40.08
C THR A 127 -14.89 6.42 39.22
N ARG A 128 -13.83 6.93 38.57
CA ARG A 128 -12.94 6.11 37.74
C ARG A 128 -12.04 5.20 38.57
N GLU A 129 -11.51 5.67 39.70
CA GLU A 129 -10.76 4.83 40.65
C GLU A 129 -11.63 3.65 41.16
N ASN A 130 -12.92 3.87 41.41
CA ASN A 130 -13.83 2.77 41.79
C ASN A 130 -14.09 1.78 40.65
N ILE A 131 -14.23 2.28 39.40
CA ILE A 131 -14.42 1.41 38.24
C ILE A 131 -13.16 0.59 37.99
N ALA A 132 -11.98 1.21 38.04
CA ALA A 132 -10.70 0.53 37.84
C ALA A 132 -10.42 -0.56 38.89
N ASP A 133 -10.88 -0.38 40.12
CA ASP A 133 -10.79 -1.41 41.17
C ASP A 133 -11.75 -2.59 40.96
N LEU A 134 -12.79 -2.41 40.14
CA LEU A 134 -13.82 -3.40 39.89
C LEU A 134 -13.59 -4.21 38.59
N VAL A 135 -12.96 -3.60 37.59
CA VAL A 135 -12.73 -4.21 36.27
C VAL A 135 -11.32 -4.77 36.16
N ASP A 136 -11.13 -5.77 35.30
CA ASP A 136 -9.80 -6.30 35.01
C ASP A 136 -8.99 -5.28 34.18
N ASP A 137 -7.67 -5.25 34.41
CA ASP A 137 -6.76 -4.33 33.72
C ASP A 137 -6.84 -4.51 32.20
N GLY A 138 -7.20 -3.42 31.50
CA GLY A 138 -7.29 -3.40 30.03
C GLY A 138 -8.65 -3.81 29.44
N THR A 139 -9.69 -3.98 30.28
CA THR A 139 -11.08 -4.25 29.85
C THR A 139 -12.02 -3.06 30.07
#